data_AF-A0AAE1CVE0-F1
#
_entry.id   AF-A0AAE1CVE0-F1
#
_cell.length_a   1.000
_cell.length_b   1.000
_cell.length_c   1.000
_cell.angle_alpha   90.00
_cell.angle_beta   90.00
_cell.angle_gamma   90.00
#
_symmetry.space_group_name_H-M   'P 1'
#
loop_
_entity.id
_entity.type
_entity.pdbx_description
1 polymer ?
#
loop_
_entity_poly.entity_id
_entity_poly.type
_entity_poly.pdbx_seq_one_letter_code
_entity_poly.pdbx_strand_id
1 'polypeptide(L)'
;MVSKANISSAGTADSFLTASNVTRTRNAHQITACALHILMTQAFTEAKETDPDIDPGIDFDAWCALQKEKSPQFLFWTTCLNLQLLVFSFVRAIRTANFELYVSALNKLFPWFFTFNHTHYARWISVHLRDMMILSEKHPDVYQQFKLGKFIVAKSKNNFSLISVDQGHEQNNAVLKDDGGIIGLTQDSDALVKWTISGPETVRVITEFEKSIVGKSNTIKDTSPHHRETKSAQIRFAKQVTSMVDAILNAGNPFSSGECEMIRLHSREVMPDESVTFLKDLQARGEREYGAFVKDRLVDRTTAVSELIQRNKVTLFNEQSIKFKPKGKEMISELKSEASLFFRLYVSCQRRDGNMDEFFRHEHQPFSPSLSTSGSLRQSKKSDLVNCLEELMQPVENRPPYDVSILDGAVIVNMLKPGMAKTFGQYSESIFCQYLKSELSRACRVDVVWDI
;
A
#
# COMPACT_ATOMS: atom_id res chain seq x y z
N MET A 1 10.33 -7.39 13.51
CA MET A 1 11.71 -6.85 13.53
C MET A 1 11.76 -5.35 13.80
N VAL A 2 11.07 -4.51 13.02
CA VAL A 2 11.10 -3.04 13.19
C VAL A 2 10.75 -2.56 14.61
N SER A 3 9.75 -3.19 15.25
CA SER A 3 9.43 -2.89 16.66
C SER A 3 10.49 -3.43 17.64
N LYS A 4 11.02 -4.64 17.41
CA LYS A 4 12.11 -5.22 18.23
C LYS A 4 13.40 -4.40 18.15
N ALA A 5 13.66 -3.74 17.03
CA ALA A 5 14.80 -2.85 16.81
C ALA A 5 14.59 -1.43 17.40
N ASN A 6 13.48 -1.18 18.12
CA ASN A 6 13.11 0.15 18.66
C ASN A 6 13.05 1.26 17.58
N ILE A 7 12.83 0.90 16.32
CA ILE A 7 12.65 1.87 15.23
C ILE A 7 11.25 2.48 15.27
N SER A 8 10.29 1.72 15.78
CA SER A 8 8.89 2.12 15.94
C SER A 8 8.25 1.38 17.11
N SER A 9 7.17 1.94 17.67
CA SER A 9 6.38 1.22 18.68
C SER A 9 5.56 0.11 18.02
N ALA A 10 5.16 -0.90 18.80
CA ALA A 10 4.32 -2.00 18.32
C ALA A 10 3.04 -1.48 17.64
N GLY A 11 2.37 -0.49 18.25
CA GLY A 11 1.14 0.11 17.70
C GLY A 11 1.33 0.94 16.42
N THR A 12 2.57 1.30 16.06
CA THR A 12 2.85 2.01 14.80
C THR A 12 3.56 1.13 13.77
N ALA A 13 3.90 -0.12 14.11
CA ALA A 13 4.58 -1.04 13.19
C ALA A 13 3.67 -1.45 12.03
N ASP A 14 2.37 -1.61 12.27
CA ASP A 14 1.37 -1.95 11.25
C ASP A 14 1.21 -0.85 10.19
N SER A 15 1.56 0.40 10.53
CA SER A 15 1.58 1.50 9.57
C SER A 15 2.61 1.30 8.45
N PHE A 16 3.64 0.48 8.67
CA PHE A 16 4.63 0.15 7.65
C PHE A 16 4.11 -0.92 6.69
N LEU A 17 3.30 -1.86 7.16
CA LEU A 17 2.70 -2.90 6.31
C LEU A 17 1.62 -2.31 5.40
N THR A 18 0.84 -1.36 5.92
CA THR A 18 -0.19 -0.65 5.16
C THR A 18 0.34 0.59 4.43
N ALA A 19 1.62 0.92 4.60
CA ALA A 19 2.27 2.13 4.10
C ALA A 19 1.50 3.44 4.40
N SER A 20 0.69 3.47 5.47
CA SER A 20 -0.20 4.59 5.80
C SER A 20 0.55 5.87 6.17
N ASN A 21 1.86 5.78 6.47
CA ASN A 21 2.75 6.93 6.54
C ASN A 21 3.98 6.72 5.65
N VAL A 22 3.96 7.29 4.45
CA VAL A 22 5.01 7.12 3.43
C VAL A 22 6.39 7.55 3.96
N THR A 23 6.47 8.65 4.71
CA THR A 23 7.76 9.18 5.21
C THR A 23 8.40 8.27 6.26
N ARG A 24 7.60 7.75 7.19
CA ARG A 24 8.06 6.80 8.21
C ARG A 24 8.44 5.47 7.56
N THR A 25 7.59 4.97 6.66
CA THR A 25 7.80 3.71 5.93
C THR A 25 9.07 3.75 5.11
N ARG A 26 9.32 4.85 4.37
CA ARG A 26 10.57 5.04 3.65
C ARG A 26 11.79 4.98 4.57
N ASN A 27 11.74 5.61 5.75
CA ASN A 27 12.85 5.57 6.70
C ASN A 27 13.13 4.14 7.20
N ALA A 28 12.08 3.38 7.52
CA ALA A 28 12.22 1.99 7.96
C ALA A 28 12.83 1.10 6.88
N HIS A 29 12.43 1.26 5.62
CA HIS A 29 13.05 0.54 4.51
C HIS A 29 14.51 0.95 4.29
N GLN A 30 14.86 2.24 4.43
CA GLN A 30 16.25 2.69 4.31
C GLN A 30 17.13 2.01 5.35
N ILE A 31 16.67 1.98 6.61
CA ILE A 31 17.34 1.28 7.71
C ILE A 31 17.47 -0.21 7.43
N THR A 32 16.39 -0.84 6.95
CA THR A 32 16.36 -2.28 6.63
C THR A 32 17.33 -2.62 5.51
N ALA A 33 17.37 -1.84 4.43
CA ALA A 33 18.28 -2.06 3.32
C ALA A 33 19.76 -1.95 3.76
N CYS A 34 20.10 -0.95 4.57
CA CYS A 34 21.45 -0.84 5.15
C CYS A 34 21.79 -2.03 6.03
N ALA A 35 20.88 -2.46 6.91
CA ALA A 35 21.10 -3.59 7.79
C ALA A 35 21.31 -4.90 7.00
N LEU A 36 20.48 -5.16 5.99
CA LEU A 36 20.63 -6.34 5.12
C LEU A 36 21.95 -6.31 4.36
N HIS A 37 22.37 -5.16 3.85
CA HIS A 37 23.65 -5.05 3.16
C HIS A 37 24.83 -5.32 4.11
N ILE A 38 24.81 -4.77 5.32
CA ILE A 38 25.84 -5.04 6.35
C ILE A 38 25.93 -6.54 6.66
N LEU A 39 24.78 -7.19 6.90
CA LEU A 39 24.72 -8.63 7.21
C LEU A 39 25.22 -9.50 6.06
N MET A 40 24.91 -9.12 4.82
CA MET A 40 25.36 -9.80 3.61
C MET A 40 26.87 -9.65 3.42
N THR A 41 27.43 -8.46 3.68
CA THR A 41 28.88 -8.23 3.67
C THR A 41 29.59 -8.99 4.78
N GLN A 42 29.03 -9.04 5.98
CA GLN A 42 29.57 -9.84 7.08
C GLN A 42 29.61 -11.33 6.73
N ALA A 43 28.51 -11.86 6.18
CA ALA A 43 28.45 -13.25 5.74
C ALA A 43 29.49 -13.55 4.63
N PHE A 44 29.73 -12.61 3.71
CA PHE A 44 30.79 -12.76 2.71
C PHE A 44 32.19 -12.82 3.33
N THR A 45 32.49 -11.94 4.28
CA THR A 45 33.78 -11.94 4.99
C THR A 45 33.98 -13.24 5.76
N GLU A 46 32.97 -13.68 6.51
CA GLU A 46 33.00 -14.95 7.26
C GLU A 46 33.18 -16.15 6.31
N ALA A 47 32.47 -16.16 5.19
CA ALA A 47 32.56 -17.25 4.22
C ALA A 47 33.97 -17.36 3.61
N LYS A 48 34.67 -16.25 3.36
CA LYS A 48 36.06 -16.26 2.90
C LYS A 48 37.05 -16.83 3.93
N GLU A 49 36.74 -16.69 5.22
CA GLU A 49 37.61 -17.17 6.30
C GLU A 49 37.34 -18.63 6.66
N THR A 50 36.11 -19.10 6.49
CA THR A 50 35.64 -20.36 7.08
C THR A 50 35.28 -21.45 6.07
N ASP A 51 34.92 -21.10 4.83
CA ASP A 51 34.49 -22.07 3.82
C ASP A 51 35.65 -22.38 2.86
N PRO A 52 36.25 -23.59 2.95
CA PRO A 52 37.39 -23.97 2.11
C PRO A 52 37.02 -24.14 0.63
N ASP A 53 35.72 -24.25 0.31
CA ASP A 53 35.25 -24.40 -1.07
C ASP A 53 35.06 -23.04 -1.78
N ILE A 54 35.19 -21.93 -1.05
CA ILE A 54 35.11 -20.59 -1.62
C ILE A 54 36.47 -20.13 -2.11
N ASP A 55 36.55 -19.78 -3.39
CA ASP A 55 37.74 -19.14 -3.96
C ASP A 55 38.07 -17.83 -3.20
N PRO A 56 39.27 -17.71 -2.58
CA PRO A 56 39.68 -16.49 -1.90
C PRO A 56 39.63 -15.23 -2.80
N GLY A 57 39.80 -15.42 -4.11
CA GLY A 57 39.75 -14.38 -5.14
C GLY A 57 38.34 -13.97 -5.58
N ILE A 58 37.29 -14.68 -5.17
CA ILE A 58 35.92 -14.38 -5.59
C ILE A 58 35.52 -12.96 -5.16
N ASP A 59 34.92 -12.21 -6.08
CA ASP A 59 34.34 -10.92 -5.76
C ASP A 59 32.98 -11.07 -5.07
N PHE A 60 32.50 -9.98 -4.48
CA PHE A 60 31.26 -9.98 -3.69
C PHE A 60 30.02 -10.32 -4.54
N ASP A 61 29.96 -9.84 -5.78
CA ASP A 61 28.80 -10.00 -6.65
C ASP A 61 28.72 -11.43 -7.19
N ALA A 62 29.86 -12.02 -7.56
CA ALA A 62 29.99 -13.41 -7.97
C ALA A 62 29.64 -14.37 -6.82
N TRP A 63 30.10 -14.09 -5.60
CA TRP A 63 29.70 -14.85 -4.42
C TRP A 63 28.20 -14.75 -4.16
N CYS A 64 27.63 -13.54 -4.22
CA CYS A 64 26.19 -13.35 -4.08
C CYS A 64 25.39 -14.12 -5.14
N ALA A 65 25.89 -14.21 -6.38
CA ALA A 65 25.25 -15.00 -7.43
C ALA A 65 25.23 -16.50 -7.09
N LEU A 66 26.36 -17.04 -6.65
CA LEU A 66 26.47 -18.44 -6.23
C LEU A 66 25.54 -18.76 -5.04
N GLN A 67 25.48 -17.87 -4.05
CA GLN A 67 24.65 -18.07 -2.86
C GLN A 67 23.15 -18.02 -3.16
N LYS A 68 22.70 -17.19 -4.12
CA LYS A 68 21.30 -17.17 -4.58
C LYS A 68 20.85 -18.49 -5.19
N GLU A 69 21.76 -19.22 -5.84
CA GLU A 69 21.45 -20.54 -6.41
C GLU A 69 21.41 -21.62 -5.33
N LYS A 70 22.33 -21.56 -4.36
CA LYS A 70 22.48 -22.54 -3.29
C LYS A 70 21.41 -22.42 -2.20
N SER A 71 21.10 -21.20 -1.75
CA SER A 71 20.21 -20.96 -0.60
C SER A 71 18.96 -20.18 -1.00
N PRO A 72 17.75 -20.76 -0.85
CA PRO A 72 16.51 -20.04 -1.09
C PRO A 72 16.27 -18.94 -0.06
N GLN A 73 16.80 -19.08 1.16
CA GLN A 73 16.78 -18.03 2.18
C GLN A 73 17.59 -16.81 1.72
N PHE A 74 18.81 -17.05 1.23
CA PHE A 74 19.66 -16.00 0.67
C PHE A 74 18.97 -15.30 -0.50
N LEU A 75 18.43 -16.07 -1.46
CA LEU A 75 17.68 -15.55 -2.60
C LEU A 75 16.52 -14.65 -2.18
N PHE A 76 15.74 -15.05 -1.18
CA PHE A 76 14.61 -14.26 -0.68
C PHE A 76 15.06 -12.90 -0.15
N TRP A 77 16.03 -12.88 0.76
CA TRP A 77 16.46 -11.64 1.40
C TRP A 77 17.22 -10.71 0.46
N THR A 78 18.01 -11.26 -0.47
CA THR A 78 18.60 -10.45 -1.55
C THR A 78 17.53 -9.90 -2.48
N THR A 79 16.48 -10.66 -2.78
CA THR A 79 15.33 -10.17 -3.58
C THR A 79 14.64 -8.99 -2.88
N CYS A 80 14.37 -9.11 -1.58
CA CYS A 80 13.83 -8.02 -0.78
C CYS A 80 14.75 -6.78 -0.74
N LEU A 81 16.07 -6.98 -0.63
CA LEU A 81 17.03 -5.88 -0.69
C LEU A 81 17.00 -5.19 -2.06
N ASN A 82 17.07 -5.96 -3.14
CA ASN A 82 17.06 -5.45 -4.51
C ASN A 82 15.78 -4.65 -4.83
N LEU A 83 14.61 -5.16 -4.40
CA LEU A 83 13.35 -4.45 -4.54
C LEU A 83 13.34 -3.11 -3.80
N GLN A 84 13.87 -3.07 -2.56
CA GLN A 84 13.98 -1.82 -1.80
C GLN A 84 14.91 -0.81 -2.50
N LEU A 85 16.08 -1.27 -2.97
CA LEU A 85 17.03 -0.42 -3.69
C LEU A 85 16.44 0.09 -5.02
N LEU A 86 15.63 -0.72 -5.69
CA LEU A 86 14.94 -0.31 -6.91
C LEU A 86 13.90 0.78 -6.65
N VAL A 87 13.10 0.64 -5.59
CA VAL A 87 12.17 1.70 -5.13
C VAL A 87 12.94 2.96 -4.76
N PHE A 88 14.09 2.86 -4.09
CA PHE A 88 14.93 4.03 -3.79
C PHE A 88 15.54 4.67 -5.03
N SER A 89 15.87 3.88 -6.05
CA SER A 89 16.33 4.41 -7.35
C SER A 89 15.23 5.21 -8.03
N PHE A 90 13.99 4.72 -7.99
CA PHE A 90 12.81 5.45 -8.47
C PHE A 90 12.57 6.75 -7.67
N VAL A 91 12.61 6.68 -6.34
CA VAL A 91 12.48 7.86 -5.47
C VAL A 91 13.59 8.87 -5.77
N ARG A 92 14.84 8.42 -5.88
CA ARG A 92 15.97 9.28 -6.24
C ARG A 92 15.74 9.97 -7.56
N ALA A 93 15.29 9.24 -8.59
CA ALA A 93 15.02 9.80 -9.90
C ALA A 93 14.05 10.99 -9.85
N ILE A 94 12.97 10.86 -9.07
CA ILE A 94 12.03 11.96 -8.83
C ILE A 94 12.70 13.09 -8.03
N ARG A 95 13.31 12.77 -6.88
CA ARG A 95 13.88 13.77 -5.97
C ARG A 95 15.04 14.56 -6.58
N THR A 96 15.69 14.05 -7.63
CA THR A 96 16.77 14.72 -8.36
C THR A 96 16.40 15.10 -9.80
N ALA A 97 15.12 14.97 -10.19
CA ALA A 97 14.64 15.21 -11.54
C ALA A 97 15.48 14.53 -12.66
N ASN A 98 15.94 13.30 -12.40
CA ASN A 98 16.69 12.52 -13.38
C ASN A 98 15.72 11.64 -14.19
N PHE A 99 15.39 12.11 -15.39
CA PHE A 99 14.41 11.45 -16.27
C PHE A 99 14.86 10.06 -16.75
N GLU A 100 16.14 9.88 -17.10
CA GLU A 100 16.63 8.56 -17.56
C GLU A 100 16.60 7.52 -16.45
N LEU A 101 17.02 7.91 -15.25
CA LEU A 101 16.92 7.04 -14.08
C LEU A 101 15.46 6.74 -13.75
N TYR A 102 14.55 7.68 -13.96
CA TYR A 102 13.12 7.50 -13.74
C TYR A 102 12.56 6.41 -14.68
N VAL A 103 12.82 6.52 -15.98
CA VAL A 103 12.39 5.53 -16.98
C VAL A 103 13.04 4.17 -16.72
N SER A 104 14.34 4.14 -16.45
CA SER A 104 15.09 2.90 -16.18
C SER A 104 14.62 2.18 -14.91
N ALA A 105 14.42 2.92 -13.81
CA ALA A 105 13.94 2.36 -12.55
C ALA A 105 12.50 1.85 -12.67
N LEU A 106 11.63 2.59 -13.37
CA LEU A 106 10.27 2.16 -13.65
C LEU A 106 10.23 0.87 -14.49
N ASN A 107 11.02 0.81 -15.57
CA ASN A 107 11.09 -0.38 -16.42
C ASN A 107 11.52 -1.64 -15.64
N LYS A 108 12.48 -1.51 -14.72
CA LYS A 108 12.90 -2.61 -13.85
C LYS A 108 11.86 -2.96 -12.78
N LEU A 109 10.99 -2.03 -12.39
CA LEU A 109 9.99 -2.22 -11.32
C LEU A 109 8.71 -2.92 -11.82
N PHE A 110 8.35 -2.76 -13.10
CA PHE A 110 7.06 -3.26 -13.60
C PHE A 110 6.84 -4.75 -13.62
N PRO A 111 7.83 -5.60 -13.95
CA PRO A 111 7.68 -7.04 -13.82
C PRO A 111 7.06 -7.44 -12.48
N TRP A 112 7.46 -6.76 -11.40
CA TRP A 112 6.97 -7.03 -10.04
C TRP A 112 5.50 -6.68 -9.82
N PHE A 113 4.93 -5.71 -10.55
CA PHE A 113 3.50 -5.42 -10.46
C PHE A 113 2.64 -6.55 -11.06
N PHE A 114 3.14 -7.23 -12.09
CA PHE A 114 2.51 -8.44 -12.64
C PHE A 114 2.65 -9.61 -11.65
N THR A 115 3.87 -9.86 -11.18
CA THR A 115 4.15 -10.93 -10.20
C THR A 115 3.27 -10.85 -8.95
N PHE A 116 3.10 -9.65 -8.38
CA PHE A 116 2.35 -9.42 -7.14
C PHE A 116 0.90 -8.95 -7.34
N ASN A 117 0.34 -9.10 -8.54
CA ASN A 117 -1.06 -8.80 -8.85
C ASN A 117 -1.51 -7.36 -8.56
N HIS A 118 -0.61 -6.39 -8.74
CA HIS A 118 -0.95 -4.97 -8.75
C HIS A 118 -1.56 -4.59 -10.11
N THR A 119 -2.65 -5.26 -10.49
CA THR A 119 -3.20 -5.27 -11.86
C THR A 119 -3.53 -3.88 -12.42
N HIS A 120 -4.00 -2.95 -11.58
CA HIS A 120 -4.27 -1.57 -12.01
C HIS A 120 -2.97 -0.83 -12.37
N TYR A 121 -1.95 -0.95 -11.53
CA TYR A 121 -0.63 -0.37 -11.77
C TYR A 121 0.06 -1.07 -12.95
N ALA A 122 0.02 -2.39 -13.01
CA ALA A 122 0.56 -3.18 -14.13
C ALA A 122 -0.02 -2.70 -15.48
N ARG A 123 -1.34 -2.49 -15.55
CA ARG A 123 -2.00 -1.99 -16.76
C ARG A 123 -1.55 -0.58 -17.14
N TRP A 124 -1.79 0.40 -16.27
CA TRP A 124 -1.67 1.81 -16.63
C TRP A 124 -0.22 2.27 -16.71
N ILE A 125 0.65 1.74 -15.85
CA ILE A 125 2.05 2.14 -15.92
C ILE A 125 2.76 1.50 -17.12
N SER A 126 2.30 0.35 -17.64
CA SER A 126 2.79 -0.18 -18.93
C SER A 126 2.53 0.78 -20.08
N VAL A 127 1.36 1.43 -20.10
CA VAL A 127 1.04 2.47 -21.11
C VAL A 127 1.92 3.69 -20.91
N HIS A 128 1.96 4.22 -19.68
CA HIS A 128 2.80 5.38 -19.33
C HIS A 128 4.26 5.17 -19.71
N LEU A 129 4.84 4.02 -19.38
CA LEU A 129 6.24 3.74 -19.67
C LEU A 129 6.52 3.70 -21.17
N ARG A 130 5.66 3.03 -21.94
CA ARG A 130 5.80 3.00 -23.38
C ARG A 130 5.88 4.42 -23.93
N ASP A 131 4.98 5.30 -23.46
CA ASP A 131 4.96 6.70 -23.86
C ASP A 131 6.23 7.44 -23.43
N MET A 132 6.76 7.18 -22.23
CA MET A 132 8.03 7.75 -21.77
C MET A 132 9.24 7.23 -22.57
N MET A 133 9.24 5.97 -23.00
CA MET A 133 10.35 5.35 -23.76
C MET A 133 10.44 5.87 -25.20
N ILE A 134 9.30 6.12 -25.85
CA ILE A 134 9.25 6.63 -27.23
C ILE A 134 9.17 8.16 -27.30
N LEU A 135 9.28 8.83 -26.16
CA LEU A 135 9.08 10.28 -26.04
C LEU A 135 10.08 11.05 -26.90
N SER A 136 11.34 10.60 -27.00
CA SER A 136 12.36 11.22 -27.84
C SER A 136 12.03 11.17 -29.33
N GLU A 137 11.27 10.17 -29.77
CA GLU A 137 10.88 9.99 -31.17
C GLU A 137 9.60 10.77 -31.49
N LYS A 138 8.59 10.69 -30.61
CA LYS A 138 7.27 11.29 -30.86
C LYS A 138 7.16 12.76 -30.47
N HIS A 139 7.83 13.17 -29.40
CA HIS A 139 7.76 14.50 -28.80
C HIS A 139 9.15 14.96 -28.33
N PRO A 140 10.10 15.18 -29.26
CA PRO A 140 11.50 15.48 -28.95
C PRO A 140 11.68 16.76 -28.11
N ASP A 141 10.83 17.75 -28.34
CA ASP A 141 10.73 18.99 -27.59
C ASP A 141 10.34 18.74 -26.12
N VAL A 142 9.32 17.91 -25.88
CA VAL A 142 8.91 17.50 -24.52
C VAL A 142 10.01 16.68 -23.85
N TYR A 143 10.61 15.73 -24.58
CA TYR A 143 11.72 14.93 -24.09
C TYR A 143 12.90 15.82 -23.62
N GLN A 144 13.23 16.86 -24.39
CA GLN A 144 14.27 17.82 -24.00
C GLN A 144 13.92 18.55 -22.69
N GLN A 145 12.66 18.99 -22.52
CA GLN A 145 12.22 19.60 -21.25
C GLN A 145 12.27 18.61 -20.08
N PHE A 146 11.94 17.34 -20.30
CA PHE A 146 12.00 16.30 -19.28
C PHE A 146 13.43 15.98 -18.88
N LYS A 147 14.37 15.97 -19.84
CA LYS A 147 15.82 15.88 -19.59
C LYS A 147 16.36 17.06 -18.77
N LEU A 148 15.73 18.23 -18.87
CA LEU A 148 15.99 19.39 -18.01
C LEU A 148 15.30 19.31 -16.64
N GLY A 149 14.58 18.22 -16.36
CA GLY A 149 13.92 17.97 -15.09
C GLY A 149 12.51 18.52 -14.95
N LYS A 150 11.93 19.09 -16.03
CA LYS A 150 10.61 19.75 -16.00
C LYS A 150 9.39 18.80 -15.98
N PHE A 151 9.60 17.54 -15.60
CA PHE A 151 8.53 16.56 -15.37
C PHE A 151 8.16 16.45 -13.87
N ILE A 152 8.89 17.14 -13.00
CA ILE A 152 8.76 17.14 -11.54
C ILE A 152 8.76 18.59 -11.05
N VAL A 153 8.14 18.87 -9.89
CA VAL A 153 8.04 20.22 -9.31
C VAL A 153 8.82 20.32 -8.00
N ALA A 154 9.22 21.54 -7.63
CA ALA A 154 9.87 21.84 -6.36
C ALA A 154 9.08 22.90 -5.59
N LYS A 155 8.87 22.68 -4.29
CA LYS A 155 8.32 23.70 -3.37
C LYS A 155 9.42 24.43 -2.56
N SER A 156 10.64 23.92 -2.60
CA SER A 156 11.79 24.49 -1.90
C SER A 156 13.04 24.41 -2.75
N LYS A 157 14.05 25.24 -2.46
CA LYS A 157 15.35 25.21 -3.12
C LYS A 157 16.29 24.12 -2.57
N ASN A 158 15.83 23.35 -1.59
CA ASN A 158 16.63 22.30 -0.98
C ASN A 158 16.95 21.18 -1.98
N ASN A 159 18.15 20.64 -1.88
CA ASN A 159 18.52 19.44 -2.62
C ASN A 159 17.59 18.28 -2.25
N PHE A 160 17.33 17.38 -3.21
CA PHE A 160 16.51 16.18 -3.00
C PHE A 160 15.05 16.46 -2.56
N SER A 161 14.53 17.67 -2.83
CA SER A 161 13.21 18.12 -2.39
C SER A 161 12.11 18.09 -3.47
N LEU A 162 12.48 17.80 -4.71
CA LEU A 162 11.57 17.68 -5.86
C LEU A 162 10.50 16.60 -5.63
N ILE A 163 9.28 16.80 -6.10
CA ILE A 163 8.12 15.91 -5.92
C ILE A 163 7.30 15.84 -7.21
N SER A 164 6.56 14.74 -7.42
CA SER A 164 5.67 14.61 -8.58
C SER A 164 4.66 15.77 -8.62
N VAL A 165 4.23 16.13 -9.83
CA VAL A 165 3.27 17.23 -10.05
C VAL A 165 2.01 17.04 -9.22
N ASP A 166 1.45 15.82 -9.25
CA ASP A 166 0.28 15.43 -8.48
C ASP A 166 0.47 15.63 -6.97
N GLN A 167 1.60 15.16 -6.41
CA GLN A 167 1.92 15.39 -5.01
C GLN A 167 2.07 16.89 -4.69
N GLY A 168 2.63 17.67 -5.60
CA GLY A 168 2.74 19.12 -5.46
C GLY A 168 1.38 19.81 -5.47
N HIS A 169 0.49 19.39 -6.36
CA HIS A 169 -0.90 19.87 -6.42
C HIS A 169 -1.66 19.55 -5.14
N GLU A 170 -1.61 18.32 -4.64
CA GLU A 170 -2.32 17.95 -3.41
C GLU A 170 -1.81 18.75 -2.20
N GLN A 171 -0.49 18.96 -2.11
CA GLN A 171 0.09 19.81 -1.08
C GLN A 171 -0.26 21.29 -1.22
N ASN A 172 -0.60 21.78 -2.41
CA ASN A 172 -1.06 23.16 -2.61
C ASN A 172 -2.54 23.29 -2.28
N ASN A 173 -3.36 22.32 -2.71
CA ASN A 173 -4.77 22.23 -2.37
C ASN A 173 -4.98 22.23 -0.86
N ALA A 174 -4.17 21.47 -0.12
CA ALA A 174 -4.23 21.43 1.34
C ALA A 174 -3.99 22.78 2.02
N VAL A 175 -3.22 23.69 1.40
CA VAL A 175 -2.97 25.04 1.96
C VAL A 175 -4.10 26.01 1.59
N LEU A 176 -4.77 25.77 0.47
CA LEU A 176 -5.89 26.59 -0.01
C LEU A 176 -7.23 26.22 0.65
N LYS A 177 -7.35 24.99 1.16
CA LYS A 177 -8.49 24.50 1.91
C LYS A 177 -8.38 24.98 3.36
N ASP A 178 -9.34 25.80 3.79
CA ASP A 178 -9.50 26.11 5.21
C ASP A 178 -10.07 24.88 5.97
N ASP A 179 -10.11 24.89 7.30
CA ASP A 179 -10.53 23.75 8.14
C ASP A 179 -11.94 23.20 7.81
N GLY A 180 -12.77 23.97 7.10
CA GLY A 180 -14.10 23.57 6.62
C GLY A 180 -14.14 22.89 5.23
N GLY A 181 -13.01 22.74 4.53
CA GLY A 181 -12.97 22.25 3.15
C GLY A 181 -13.50 23.28 2.13
N ILE A 182 -13.73 22.82 0.90
CA ILE A 182 -14.26 23.66 -0.19
C ILE A 182 -15.78 23.50 -0.23
N ILE A 183 -16.51 24.23 0.61
CA ILE A 183 -17.99 24.19 0.62
C ILE A 183 -18.52 25.30 -0.30
N GLY A 184 -19.33 24.95 -1.31
CA GLY A 184 -20.07 25.89 -2.17
C GLY A 184 -19.25 26.56 -3.28
N LEU A 185 -17.92 26.55 -3.21
CA LEU A 185 -17.04 27.19 -4.21
C LEU A 185 -17.15 26.57 -5.61
N THR A 186 -17.43 25.27 -5.72
CA THR A 186 -17.56 24.56 -7.00
C THR A 186 -18.88 24.85 -7.71
N GLN A 187 -19.84 25.48 -7.03
CA GLN A 187 -21.16 25.83 -7.57
C GLN A 187 -21.17 27.24 -8.21
N ASP A 188 -20.11 28.03 -8.01
CA ASP A 188 -19.93 29.35 -8.62
C ASP A 188 -18.62 29.36 -9.44
N SER A 189 -18.75 29.43 -10.76
CA SER A 189 -17.64 29.45 -11.70
C SER A 189 -16.68 30.62 -11.46
N ASP A 190 -17.19 31.81 -11.12
CA ASP A 190 -16.36 32.98 -10.90
C ASP A 190 -15.61 32.88 -9.57
N ALA A 191 -16.25 32.33 -8.54
CA ALA A 191 -15.60 32.04 -7.27
C ALA A 191 -14.51 30.97 -7.43
N LEU A 192 -14.77 29.91 -8.22
CA LEU A 192 -13.79 28.87 -8.52
C LEU A 192 -12.57 29.41 -9.28
N VAL A 193 -12.79 30.25 -10.29
CA VAL A 193 -11.70 30.89 -11.05
C VAL A 193 -10.88 31.81 -10.14
N LYS A 194 -11.53 32.64 -9.32
CA LYS A 194 -10.84 33.51 -8.36
C LYS A 194 -10.03 32.69 -7.35
N TRP A 195 -10.58 31.61 -6.82
CA TRP A 195 -9.86 30.74 -5.88
C TRP A 195 -8.68 30.03 -6.55
N THR A 196 -8.86 29.52 -7.77
CA THR A 196 -7.82 28.80 -8.51
C THR A 196 -6.66 29.72 -8.91
N ILE A 197 -6.95 30.94 -9.36
CA ILE A 197 -5.93 31.89 -9.84
C ILE A 197 -5.37 32.74 -8.71
N SER A 198 -6.24 33.36 -7.90
CA SER A 198 -5.83 34.31 -6.85
C SER A 198 -5.52 33.64 -5.52
N GLY A 199 -6.04 32.44 -5.26
CA GLY A 199 -5.81 31.70 -4.01
C GLY A 199 -4.32 31.44 -3.75
N PRO A 200 -3.57 30.82 -4.69
CA PRO A 200 -2.13 30.58 -4.52
C PRO A 200 -1.34 31.85 -4.23
N GLU A 201 -1.66 32.96 -4.92
CA GLU A 201 -1.00 34.25 -4.71
C GLU A 201 -1.38 34.88 -3.37
N THR A 202 -2.63 34.75 -2.95
CA THR A 202 -3.10 35.24 -1.64
C THR A 202 -2.38 34.50 -0.51
N VAL A 203 -2.29 33.17 -0.60
CA VAL A 203 -1.51 32.35 0.34
C VAL A 203 -0.05 32.77 0.35
N ARG A 204 0.56 33.01 -0.82
CA ARG A 204 1.96 33.46 -0.92
C ARG A 204 2.15 34.80 -0.19
N VAL A 205 1.30 35.79 -0.47
CA VAL A 205 1.38 37.13 0.13
C VAL A 205 1.17 37.07 1.65
N ILE A 206 0.18 36.31 2.13
CA ILE A 206 -0.05 36.11 3.57
C ILE A 206 1.17 35.46 4.22
N THR A 207 1.72 34.41 3.61
CA THR A 207 2.90 33.71 4.13
C THR A 207 4.13 34.63 4.19
N GLU A 208 4.35 35.46 3.17
CA GLU A 208 5.44 36.45 3.14
C GLU A 208 5.24 37.53 4.22
N PHE A 209 4.00 38.01 4.39
CA PHE A 209 3.64 38.98 5.41
C PHE A 209 3.81 38.44 6.84
N GLU A 210 3.31 37.23 7.13
CA GLU A 210 3.51 36.57 8.43
C GLU A 210 4.99 36.39 8.77
N LYS A 211 5.80 35.98 7.78
CA LYS A 211 7.26 35.88 7.95
C LYS A 211 7.89 37.23 8.29
N SER A 212 7.39 38.32 7.71
CA SER A 212 7.89 39.68 7.98
C SER A 212 7.55 40.18 9.38
N ILE A 213 6.37 39.82 9.92
CA ILE A 213 5.91 40.25 11.26
C ILE A 213 6.60 39.52 12.39
N VAL A 214 6.86 38.22 12.23
CA VAL A 214 7.35 37.36 13.33
C VAL A 214 8.78 37.73 13.77
N GLY A 215 9.44 38.72 13.16
CA GLY A 215 10.76 39.20 13.60
C GLY A 215 11.87 38.15 13.52
N LYS A 216 11.55 36.96 13.02
CA LYS A 216 12.51 35.98 12.53
C LYS A 216 12.99 36.49 11.18
N SER A 217 13.84 37.52 11.23
CA SER A 217 15.09 37.48 10.47
C SER A 217 15.92 36.29 10.98
N ASN A 218 15.35 35.09 10.93
CA ASN A 218 16.20 34.02 10.53
C ASN A 218 16.47 34.35 9.07
N THR A 219 17.70 34.75 8.82
CA THR A 219 18.51 34.00 7.89
C THR A 219 18.35 32.47 8.14
N ILE A 220 17.13 31.92 7.98
CA ILE A 220 16.95 30.63 7.36
C ILE A 220 17.48 30.98 5.98
N LYS A 221 18.81 30.85 5.83
CA LYS A 221 19.36 30.80 4.50
C LYS A 221 18.45 29.80 3.79
N ASP A 222 18.03 30.11 2.58
CA ASP A 222 17.37 29.15 1.67
C ASP A 222 18.19 27.82 1.52
N THR A 223 19.36 27.75 2.17
CA THR A 223 20.31 26.65 2.32
C THR A 223 20.37 26.03 3.73
N SER A 224 19.40 26.25 4.64
CA SER A 224 19.40 25.55 5.92
C SER A 224 19.31 24.04 5.67
N PRO A 225 20.25 23.22 6.18
CA PRO A 225 20.28 21.80 5.87
C PRO A 225 18.95 21.15 6.22
N HIS A 226 18.50 20.23 5.36
CA HIS A 226 17.27 19.49 5.62
C HIS A 226 17.38 18.78 6.99
N HIS A 227 16.30 18.62 7.77
CA HIS A 227 16.39 18.08 9.13
C HIS A 227 17.12 16.72 9.23
N ARG A 228 17.12 15.93 8.14
CA ARG A 228 17.86 14.66 8.02
C ARG A 228 19.37 14.81 7.80
N GLU A 229 19.84 15.98 7.38
CA GLU A 229 21.26 16.29 7.17
C GLU A 229 21.96 16.72 8.46
N THR A 230 21.19 16.96 9.53
CA THR A 230 21.75 17.29 10.84
C THR A 230 22.57 16.12 11.42
N LYS A 231 23.65 16.44 12.13
CA LYS A 231 24.51 15.43 12.79
C LYS A 231 23.71 14.52 13.72
N SER A 232 22.76 15.07 14.46
CA SER A 232 21.90 14.29 15.36
C SER A 232 20.99 13.30 14.62
N ALA A 233 20.42 13.70 13.47
CA ALA A 233 19.64 12.80 12.63
C ALA A 233 20.48 11.67 12.04
N GLN A 234 21.71 11.97 11.59
CA GLN A 234 22.64 10.97 11.07
C GLN A 234 23.08 9.97 12.15
N ILE A 235 23.43 10.44 13.35
CA ILE A 235 23.77 9.58 14.49
C ILE A 235 22.58 8.69 14.87
N ARG A 236 21.36 9.26 14.91
CA ARG A 236 20.14 8.49 15.18
C ARG A 236 19.93 7.41 14.13
N PHE A 237 20.10 7.74 12.84
CA PHE A 237 19.94 6.79 11.75
C PHE A 237 20.96 5.65 11.87
N ALA A 238 22.24 5.96 12.09
CA ALA A 238 23.28 4.94 12.28
C ALA A 238 22.97 4.01 13.46
N LYS A 239 22.54 4.57 14.61
CA LYS A 239 22.10 3.78 15.77
C LYS A 239 20.93 2.86 15.43
N GLN A 240 19.95 3.35 14.67
CA GLN A 240 18.81 2.54 14.23
C GLN A 240 19.21 1.41 13.28
N VAL A 241 20.20 1.64 12.41
CA VAL A 241 20.78 0.59 11.56
C VAL A 241 21.44 -0.48 12.40
N THR A 242 22.29 -0.12 13.36
CA THR A 242 22.91 -1.09 14.28
C THR A 242 21.86 -1.89 15.05
N SER A 243 20.85 -1.23 15.62
CA SER A 243 19.76 -1.93 16.32
C SER A 243 18.95 -2.86 15.40
N MET A 244 18.82 -2.53 14.12
CA MET A 244 18.17 -3.42 13.15
C MET A 244 19.05 -4.63 12.82
N VAL A 245 20.36 -4.44 12.66
CA VAL A 245 21.33 -5.52 12.48
C VAL A 245 21.23 -6.48 13.66
N ASP A 246 21.31 -5.97 14.89
CA ASP A 246 21.19 -6.79 16.11
C ASP A 246 19.85 -7.55 16.17
N ALA A 247 18.75 -6.88 15.82
CA ALA A 247 17.43 -7.52 15.83
C ALA A 247 17.29 -8.65 14.79
N ILE A 248 17.95 -8.53 13.63
CA ILE A 248 17.99 -9.58 12.62
C ILE A 248 18.93 -10.71 13.07
N LEU A 249 20.13 -10.40 13.59
CA LEU A 249 21.08 -11.40 14.08
C LEU A 249 20.49 -12.26 15.21
N ASN A 250 19.74 -11.65 16.14
CA ASN A 250 19.01 -12.37 17.18
C ASN A 250 17.98 -13.37 16.62
N ALA A 251 17.53 -13.15 15.38
CA ALA A 251 16.62 -14.04 14.66
C ALA A 251 17.33 -14.96 13.66
N GLY A 252 18.67 -15.00 13.66
CA GLY A 252 19.50 -15.69 12.69
C GLY A 252 19.87 -14.79 11.51
N ASN A 253 21.15 -14.77 11.13
CA ASN A 253 21.60 -14.04 9.95
C ASN A 253 21.01 -14.73 8.70
N PRO A 254 20.15 -14.05 7.91
CA PRO A 254 19.52 -14.64 6.73
C PRO A 254 20.49 -14.96 5.58
N PHE A 255 21.74 -14.51 5.66
CA PHE A 255 22.77 -14.71 4.62
C PHE A 255 23.82 -15.75 5.00
N SER A 256 23.69 -16.42 6.15
CA SER A 256 24.64 -17.45 6.57
C SER A 256 24.51 -18.74 5.74
N SER A 257 25.65 -19.34 5.38
CA SER A 257 25.77 -20.46 4.44
C SER A 257 25.19 -21.80 4.91
N GLY A 258 24.75 -21.92 6.16
CA GLY A 258 24.36 -23.21 6.78
C GLY A 258 22.88 -23.62 6.60
N GLU A 259 21.99 -22.70 6.24
CA GLU A 259 20.55 -23.00 6.10
C GLU A 259 20.19 -23.26 4.63
N CYS A 260 20.04 -24.55 4.27
CA CYS A 260 19.56 -24.97 2.94
C CYS A 260 18.06 -24.72 2.72
N GLU A 261 17.31 -24.55 3.81
CA GLU A 261 15.86 -24.37 3.78
C GLU A 261 15.47 -22.90 3.93
N MET A 262 14.41 -22.48 3.24
CA MET A 262 13.84 -21.15 3.41
C MET A 262 12.99 -21.15 4.68
N ILE A 263 13.30 -20.29 5.64
CA ILE A 263 12.62 -20.24 6.94
C ILE A 263 12.04 -18.86 7.24
N ARG A 264 10.93 -18.83 7.98
CA ARG A 264 10.45 -17.58 8.59
C ARG A 264 11.33 -17.21 9.77
N LEU A 265 11.99 -16.05 9.71
CA LEU A 265 12.91 -15.60 10.77
C LEU A 265 12.27 -15.55 12.18
N HIS A 266 10.96 -15.31 12.30
CA HIS A 266 10.31 -15.17 13.60
C HIS A 266 9.84 -16.50 14.22
N SER A 267 9.29 -17.41 13.41
CA SER A 267 8.74 -18.69 13.89
C SER A 267 9.69 -19.86 13.66
N ARG A 268 10.75 -19.67 12.87
CA ARG A 268 11.67 -20.72 12.38
C ARG A 268 10.96 -21.84 11.62
N GLU A 269 9.74 -21.59 11.16
CA GLU A 269 9.01 -22.53 10.29
C GLU A 269 9.63 -22.57 8.91
N VAL A 270 9.86 -23.79 8.42
CA VAL A 270 10.27 -24.07 7.04
C VAL A 270 9.12 -23.73 6.09
N MET A 271 9.45 -23.03 5.02
CA MET A 271 8.51 -22.65 3.98
C MET A 271 8.21 -23.86 3.07
N PRO A 272 6.96 -24.02 2.59
CA PRO A 272 6.63 -25.08 1.64
C PRO A 272 7.46 -24.99 0.36
N ASP A 273 7.73 -26.13 -0.28
CA ASP A 273 8.46 -26.20 -1.56
C ASP A 273 7.82 -25.34 -2.65
N GLU A 274 6.49 -25.24 -2.68
CA GLU A 274 5.76 -24.37 -3.62
C GLU A 274 6.18 -22.90 -3.48
N SER A 275 6.44 -22.42 -2.26
CA SER A 275 6.93 -21.05 -1.99
C SER A 275 8.34 -20.85 -2.53
N VAL A 276 9.21 -21.86 -2.39
CA VAL A 276 10.60 -21.83 -2.89
C VAL A 276 10.64 -21.86 -4.41
N THR A 277 9.83 -22.72 -5.05
CA THR A 277 9.69 -22.75 -6.50
C THR A 277 9.16 -21.43 -7.04
N PHE A 278 8.13 -20.86 -6.38
CA PHE A 278 7.59 -19.56 -6.76
C PHE A 278 8.63 -18.43 -6.61
N LEU A 279 9.43 -18.45 -5.55
CA LEU A 279 10.51 -17.50 -5.32
C LEU A 279 11.59 -17.55 -6.43
N LYS A 280 11.98 -18.74 -6.87
CA LYS A 280 13.00 -18.93 -7.92
C LYS A 280 12.54 -18.39 -9.29
N ASP A 281 11.24 -18.46 -9.59
CA ASP A 281 10.65 -18.00 -10.86
C ASP A 281 10.12 -16.54 -10.79
N LEU A 282 10.27 -15.86 -9.66
CA LEU A 282 9.49 -14.68 -9.31
C LEU A 282 9.72 -13.48 -10.26
N GLN A 283 10.99 -13.22 -10.59
CA GLN A 283 11.37 -12.17 -11.53
C GLN A 283 11.04 -12.56 -12.98
N ALA A 284 11.46 -13.76 -13.40
CA ALA A 284 11.27 -14.26 -14.77
C ALA A 284 9.79 -14.35 -15.16
N ARG A 285 8.92 -14.72 -14.22
CA ARG A 285 7.46 -14.69 -14.37
C ARG A 285 6.94 -13.30 -14.69
N GLY A 286 7.30 -12.32 -13.87
CA GLY A 286 6.88 -10.93 -14.05
C GLY A 286 7.33 -10.37 -15.39
N GLU A 287 8.57 -10.68 -15.81
CA GLU A 287 9.12 -10.26 -17.10
C GLU A 287 8.37 -10.91 -18.27
N ARG A 288 8.03 -12.19 -18.17
CA ARG A 288 7.27 -12.93 -19.19
C ARG A 288 5.85 -12.38 -19.33
N GLU A 289 5.16 -12.14 -18.22
CA GLU A 289 3.80 -11.60 -18.18
C GLU A 289 3.75 -10.16 -18.70
N TYR A 290 4.72 -9.33 -18.29
CA TYR A 290 4.86 -7.98 -18.82
C TYR A 290 5.13 -7.99 -20.33
N GLY A 291 6.07 -8.82 -20.79
CA GLY A 291 6.38 -8.97 -22.21
C GLY A 291 5.17 -9.40 -23.04
N ALA A 292 4.41 -10.40 -22.55
CA ALA A 292 3.17 -10.83 -23.19
C ALA A 292 2.11 -9.70 -23.22
N PHE A 293 1.94 -8.98 -22.11
CA PHE A 293 1.00 -7.84 -22.04
C PHE A 293 1.35 -6.77 -23.07
N VAL A 294 2.62 -6.36 -23.15
CA VAL A 294 3.10 -5.35 -24.11
C VAL A 294 2.87 -5.83 -25.54
N LYS A 295 3.25 -7.07 -25.84
CA LYS A 295 3.09 -7.66 -27.17
C LYS A 295 1.62 -7.68 -27.59
N ASP A 296 0.78 -8.35 -26.81
CA ASP A 296 -0.62 -8.62 -27.20
C ASP A 296 -1.47 -7.34 -27.23
N ARG A 297 -1.19 -6.37 -26.35
CA ARG A 297 -2.07 -5.20 -26.16
C ARG A 297 -1.52 -3.90 -26.74
N LEU A 298 -0.20 -3.68 -26.73
CA LEU A 298 0.40 -2.41 -27.15
C LEU A 298 1.06 -2.47 -28.53
N VAL A 299 1.53 -3.65 -28.94
CA VAL A 299 2.17 -3.91 -30.24
C VAL A 299 1.16 -4.52 -31.21
N ASP A 300 0.74 -5.78 -30.99
CA ASP A 300 -0.11 -6.55 -31.91
C ASP A 300 -1.58 -6.12 -31.82
N ARG A 301 -1.98 -5.51 -30.69
CA ARG A 301 -3.34 -5.01 -30.40
C ARG A 301 -4.43 -6.08 -30.61
N THR A 302 -4.11 -7.35 -30.35
CA THR A 302 -5.04 -8.48 -30.42
C THR A 302 -5.99 -8.52 -29.24
N THR A 303 -5.59 -7.91 -28.11
CA THR A 303 -6.37 -7.84 -26.87
C THR A 303 -6.49 -6.38 -26.40
N ALA A 304 -7.68 -5.97 -25.97
CA ALA A 304 -7.87 -4.59 -25.48
C ALA A 304 -7.14 -4.35 -24.14
N VAL A 305 -6.67 -3.12 -23.93
CA VAL A 305 -5.95 -2.73 -22.69
C VAL A 305 -6.84 -2.91 -21.44
N SER A 306 -8.15 -2.70 -21.58
CA SER A 306 -9.15 -2.84 -20.51
C SER A 306 -9.42 -4.29 -20.08
N GLU A 307 -9.08 -5.27 -20.92
CA GLU A 307 -9.36 -6.68 -20.63
C GLU A 307 -8.71 -7.15 -19.33
N LEU A 308 -9.30 -8.19 -18.73
CA LEU A 308 -8.82 -8.77 -17.48
C LEU A 308 -7.35 -9.19 -17.60
N ILE A 309 -6.58 -8.94 -16.54
CA ILE A 309 -5.21 -9.45 -16.40
C ILE A 309 -5.32 -10.63 -15.44
N GLN A 310 -4.85 -11.79 -15.88
CA GLN A 310 -4.86 -13.00 -15.05
C GLN A 310 -3.97 -12.77 -13.82
N ARG A 311 -4.49 -13.14 -12.64
CA ARG A 311 -3.75 -13.01 -11.38
C ARG A 311 -2.93 -14.27 -11.12
N ASN A 312 -1.72 -14.05 -10.63
CA ASN A 312 -0.83 -15.07 -10.10
C ASN A 312 -1.33 -15.61 -8.76
N LYS A 313 -1.20 -16.93 -8.56
CA LYS A 313 -1.34 -17.55 -7.25
C LYS A 313 -0.03 -17.30 -6.48
N VAL A 314 0.01 -16.23 -5.69
CA VAL A 314 1.19 -15.86 -4.90
C VAL A 314 1.25 -16.75 -3.65
N THR A 315 2.31 -17.55 -3.51
CA THR A 315 2.47 -18.54 -2.43
C THR A 315 3.66 -18.25 -1.50
N LEU A 316 4.29 -17.08 -1.59
CA LEU A 316 5.51 -16.74 -0.83
C LEU A 316 5.34 -16.81 0.68
N PHE A 317 4.26 -16.27 1.22
CA PHE A 317 3.93 -16.40 2.64
C PHE A 317 2.49 -16.85 2.68
N ASN A 318 2.25 -18.05 3.21
CA ASN A 318 0.90 -18.47 3.53
C ASN A 318 0.31 -17.39 4.43
N GLU A 319 -0.66 -16.64 3.93
CA GLU A 319 -1.61 -15.94 4.77
C GLU A 319 -2.40 -17.01 5.54
N GLN A 320 -1.81 -17.55 6.60
CA GLN A 320 -2.58 -18.09 7.70
C GLN A 320 -2.77 -16.99 8.74
N SER A 321 -3.36 -15.88 8.30
CA SER A 321 -4.67 -15.60 8.86
C SER A 321 -5.67 -15.93 7.77
N ILE A 322 -6.02 -17.22 7.67
CA ILE A 322 -7.42 -17.51 7.38
C ILE A 322 -8.12 -16.72 8.48
N LYS A 323 -8.64 -15.54 8.14
CA LYS A 323 -9.71 -14.95 8.94
C LYS A 323 -10.70 -16.08 9.00
N PHE A 324 -10.75 -16.78 10.11
CA PHE A 324 -11.70 -17.83 10.34
C PHE A 324 -13.04 -17.09 10.30
N LYS A 325 -13.63 -17.02 9.12
CA LYS A 325 -15.02 -16.71 8.94
C LYS A 325 -15.64 -18.07 9.17
N PRO A 326 -16.09 -18.41 10.40
CA PRO A 326 -16.73 -19.69 10.61
C PRO A 326 -17.83 -19.80 9.57
N LYS A 327 -17.72 -20.81 8.71
CA LYS A 327 -18.83 -21.12 7.80
C LYS A 327 -19.97 -21.58 8.71
N GLY A 328 -21.23 -21.33 8.33
CA GLY A 328 -22.39 -21.57 9.22
C GLY A 328 -22.42 -22.92 9.95
N LYS A 329 -21.81 -23.98 9.39
CA LYS A 329 -21.65 -25.29 10.05
C LYS A 329 -20.76 -25.28 11.31
N GLU A 330 -19.67 -24.53 11.33
CA GLU A 330 -18.74 -24.45 12.49
C GLU A 330 -19.35 -23.65 13.63
N MET A 331 -20.04 -22.54 13.30
CA MET A 331 -20.80 -21.74 14.27
C MET A 331 -21.92 -22.57 14.93
N ILE A 332 -22.60 -23.43 14.16
CA ILE A 332 -23.60 -24.36 14.70
C ILE A 332 -22.95 -25.39 15.63
N SER A 333 -21.73 -25.84 15.34
CA SER A 333 -20.99 -26.80 16.17
C SER A 333 -20.58 -26.18 17.52
N GLU A 334 -20.07 -24.95 17.50
CA GLU A 334 -19.73 -24.20 18.71
C GLU A 334 -20.97 -23.95 19.57
N LEU A 335 -22.06 -23.45 18.97
CA LEU A 335 -23.34 -23.23 19.67
C LEU A 335 -23.90 -24.51 20.30
N LYS A 336 -23.74 -25.67 19.64
CA LYS A 336 -24.16 -26.97 20.21
C LYS A 336 -23.30 -27.39 21.40
N SER A 337 -21.98 -27.18 21.33
CA SER A 337 -21.06 -27.46 22.43
C SER A 337 -21.36 -26.54 23.63
N GLU A 338 -21.59 -25.26 23.37
CA GLU A 338 -21.97 -24.26 24.37
C GLU A 338 -23.30 -24.58 25.05
N ALA A 339 -24.34 -24.88 24.26
CA ALA A 339 -25.63 -25.28 24.79
C ALA A 339 -25.54 -26.55 25.65
N SER A 340 -24.71 -27.51 25.24
CA SER A 340 -24.45 -28.74 26.01
C SER A 340 -23.72 -28.48 27.34
N LEU A 341 -22.75 -27.56 27.36
CA LEU A 341 -22.08 -27.17 28.60
C LEU A 341 -23.05 -26.44 29.54
N PHE A 342 -23.80 -25.46 29.02
CA PHE A 342 -24.82 -24.74 29.80
C PHE A 342 -25.83 -25.71 30.40
N PHE A 343 -26.37 -26.65 29.61
CA PHE A 343 -27.33 -27.62 30.10
C PHE A 343 -26.76 -28.52 31.21
N ARG A 344 -25.52 -29.00 31.06
CA ARG A 344 -24.86 -29.81 32.10
C ARG A 344 -24.66 -29.01 33.40
N LEU A 345 -24.24 -27.76 33.30
CA LEU A 345 -24.05 -26.89 34.47
C LEU A 345 -25.39 -26.54 35.13
N TYR A 346 -26.43 -26.23 34.35
CA TYR A 346 -27.78 -25.96 34.82
C TYR A 346 -28.36 -27.17 35.58
N VAL A 347 -28.29 -28.36 34.99
CA VAL A 347 -28.76 -29.60 35.63
C VAL A 347 -27.95 -29.90 36.89
N SER A 348 -26.63 -29.70 36.86
CA SER A 348 -25.80 -29.87 38.06
C SER A 348 -26.15 -28.86 39.16
N CYS A 349 -26.49 -27.63 38.82
CA CYS A 349 -26.92 -26.59 39.75
C CYS A 349 -28.24 -27.00 40.42
N GLN A 350 -29.25 -27.39 39.62
CA GLN A 350 -30.53 -27.84 40.15
C GLN A 350 -30.45 -29.10 41.00
N ARG A 351 -29.60 -30.06 40.64
CA ARG A 351 -29.47 -31.33 41.38
C ARG A 351 -28.72 -31.20 42.71
N ARG A 352 -28.03 -30.07 42.94
CA ARG A 352 -27.18 -29.85 44.12
C ARG A 352 -27.69 -28.70 45.00
N ASP A 353 -28.94 -28.26 44.84
CA ASP A 353 -29.50 -27.07 45.50
C ASP A 353 -28.62 -25.81 45.33
N GLY A 354 -28.02 -25.67 44.14
CA GLY A 354 -27.25 -24.48 43.79
C GLY A 354 -28.14 -23.25 43.63
N ASN A 355 -27.61 -22.07 43.96
CA ASN A 355 -28.32 -20.81 43.80
C ASN A 355 -28.45 -20.45 42.32
N MET A 356 -29.67 -20.49 41.79
CA MET A 356 -29.97 -20.17 40.39
C MET A 356 -29.72 -18.68 40.05
N ASP A 357 -29.95 -17.77 40.99
CA ASP A 357 -29.69 -16.35 40.77
C ASP A 357 -28.20 -16.07 40.67
N GLU A 358 -27.38 -16.77 41.45
CA GLU A 358 -25.92 -16.69 41.39
C GLU A 358 -25.37 -17.37 40.14
N PHE A 359 -25.98 -18.47 39.69
CA PHE A 359 -25.68 -19.10 38.41
C PHE A 359 -25.84 -18.08 37.27
N PHE A 360 -27.03 -17.48 37.11
CA PHE A 360 -27.26 -16.52 36.03
C PHE A 360 -26.55 -15.17 36.18
N ARG A 361 -25.97 -14.87 37.34
CA ARG A 361 -25.20 -13.63 37.57
C ARG A 361 -23.86 -13.62 36.84
N HIS A 362 -23.31 -14.79 36.49
CA HIS A 362 -21.97 -14.89 35.89
C HIS A 362 -22.01 -15.54 34.50
N GLU A 363 -21.14 -15.09 33.61
CA GLU A 363 -20.98 -15.75 32.32
C GLU A 363 -20.36 -17.14 32.49
N HIS A 364 -21.04 -18.17 31.99
CA HIS A 364 -20.57 -19.56 32.04
C HIS A 364 -19.64 -19.94 30.89
N GLN A 365 -19.07 -18.94 30.21
CA GLN A 365 -18.20 -19.13 29.06
C GLN A 365 -16.86 -18.40 29.25
N PRO A 366 -15.77 -18.90 28.64
CA PRO A 366 -14.47 -18.23 28.69
C PRO A 366 -14.46 -16.85 28.04
N PHE A 367 -15.41 -16.59 27.14
CA PHE A 367 -15.55 -15.33 26.41
C PHE A 367 -17.04 -14.96 26.32
N SER A 368 -17.37 -13.69 26.53
CA SER A 368 -18.75 -13.21 26.44
C SER A 368 -19.31 -13.43 25.03
N PRO A 369 -20.42 -14.16 24.85
CA PRO A 369 -21.07 -14.32 23.54
C PRO A 369 -21.55 -12.99 22.96
N SER A 370 -21.86 -12.02 23.83
CA SER A 370 -22.34 -10.68 23.46
C SER A 370 -21.21 -9.82 22.86
N LEU A 371 -19.96 -10.04 23.30
CA LEU A 371 -18.80 -9.25 22.89
C LEU A 371 -17.85 -10.00 21.96
N SER A 372 -17.95 -11.33 21.85
CA SER A 372 -16.99 -12.16 21.11
C SER A 372 -17.66 -13.18 20.19
N THR A 373 -16.92 -13.63 19.19
CA THR A 373 -17.24 -14.77 18.33
C THR A 373 -15.96 -15.57 18.18
N SER A 374 -15.98 -16.83 18.61
CA SER A 374 -14.84 -17.75 18.58
C SER A 374 -13.56 -17.16 19.21
N GLY A 375 -13.69 -16.52 20.39
CA GLY A 375 -12.56 -15.94 21.14
C GLY A 375 -12.02 -14.62 20.61
N SER A 376 -12.57 -14.08 19.51
CA SER A 376 -12.23 -12.76 18.98
C SER A 376 -13.36 -11.77 19.23
N LEU A 377 -13.04 -10.50 19.47
CA LEU A 377 -14.04 -9.45 19.68
C LEU A 377 -14.96 -9.33 18.45
N ARG A 378 -16.28 -9.24 18.65
CA ARG A 378 -17.25 -9.01 17.56
C ARG A 378 -16.92 -7.67 16.90
N GLN A 379 -16.35 -7.71 15.71
CA GLN A 379 -16.12 -6.53 14.89
C GLN A 379 -17.37 -6.28 14.04
N SER A 380 -18.27 -5.42 14.50
CA SER A 380 -19.31 -4.83 13.64
C SER A 380 -18.69 -3.72 12.80
N LYS A 381 -19.08 -3.63 11.52
CA LYS A 381 -18.77 -2.45 10.72
C LYS A 381 -19.90 -1.43 10.92
N LYS A 382 -19.57 -0.13 10.90
CA LYS A 382 -20.59 0.94 10.95
C LYS A 382 -21.69 0.76 9.88
N SER A 383 -21.36 0.13 8.76
CA SER A 383 -22.30 -0.24 7.69
C SER A 383 -23.42 -1.20 8.13
N ASP A 384 -23.20 -2.02 9.15
CA ASP A 384 -24.20 -3.00 9.60
C ASP A 384 -25.40 -2.29 10.24
N LEU A 385 -25.19 -1.11 10.83
CA LEU A 385 -26.26 -0.24 11.34
C LEU A 385 -27.09 0.39 10.23
N VAL A 386 -26.52 0.58 9.02
CA VAL A 386 -27.25 1.17 7.90
C VAL A 386 -28.39 0.26 7.48
N ASN A 387 -28.19 -1.06 7.43
CA ASN A 387 -29.26 -2.01 7.13
C ASN A 387 -30.40 -1.92 8.17
N CYS A 388 -30.06 -1.81 9.45
CA CYS A 388 -31.06 -1.65 10.51
C CYS A 388 -31.82 -0.33 10.40
N LEU A 389 -31.17 0.75 9.97
CA LEU A 389 -31.80 2.06 9.77
C LEU A 389 -32.67 2.06 8.50
N GLU A 390 -32.24 1.41 7.43
CA GLU A 390 -33.01 1.24 6.19
C GLU A 390 -34.32 0.49 6.44
N GLU A 391 -34.31 -0.55 7.29
CA GLU A 391 -35.53 -1.26 7.71
C GLU A 391 -36.51 -0.38 8.51
N LEU A 392 -36.01 0.64 9.19
CA LEU A 392 -36.81 1.59 9.98
C LEU A 392 -37.31 2.79 9.16
N MET A 393 -36.78 2.98 7.95
CA MET A 393 -37.18 4.08 7.07
C MET A 393 -38.29 3.64 6.10
N GLN A 394 -39.35 4.42 6.00
CA GLN A 394 -40.30 4.28 4.90
C GLN A 394 -39.70 4.94 3.64
N PRO A 395 -39.79 4.31 2.46
CA PRO A 395 -39.32 4.92 1.23
C PRO A 395 -40.09 6.22 0.97
N VAL A 396 -39.35 7.33 0.88
CA VAL A 396 -39.92 8.63 0.51
C VAL A 396 -40.15 8.62 -1.01
N GLU A 397 -41.33 8.19 -1.44
CA GLU A 397 -41.69 8.12 -2.86
C GLU A 397 -41.99 9.50 -3.48
N ASN A 398 -42.34 10.50 -2.65
CA ASN A 398 -42.72 11.84 -3.11
C ASN A 398 -41.50 12.76 -3.19
N ARG A 399 -40.74 12.67 -4.28
CA ARG A 399 -39.85 13.75 -4.69
C ARG A 399 -40.61 14.72 -5.59
N PRO A 400 -40.52 16.05 -5.39
CA PRO A 400 -41.11 17.03 -6.30
C PRO A 400 -40.52 16.86 -7.70
N PRO A 401 -41.24 17.24 -8.77
CA PRO A 401 -40.72 17.18 -10.14
C PRO A 401 -39.46 18.05 -10.29
N TYR A 402 -38.47 17.56 -11.04
CA TYR A 402 -37.19 18.23 -11.28
C TYR A 402 -36.72 18.03 -12.73
N ASP A 403 -36.06 19.05 -13.30
CA ASP A 403 -35.56 19.00 -14.68
C ASP A 403 -34.15 18.39 -14.79
N VAL A 404 -33.33 18.53 -13.74
CA VAL A 404 -31.93 18.12 -13.74
C VAL A 404 -31.61 17.29 -12.50
N SER A 405 -30.94 16.16 -12.70
CA SER A 405 -30.35 15.32 -11.65
C SER A 405 -28.83 15.42 -11.72
N ILE A 406 -28.18 15.81 -10.62
CA ILE A 406 -26.72 15.82 -10.52
C ILE A 406 -26.32 14.74 -9.52
N LEU A 407 -25.56 13.76 -10.00
CA LEU A 407 -25.18 12.58 -9.25
C LEU A 407 -23.68 12.58 -8.97
N ASP A 408 -23.31 12.29 -7.73
CA ASP A 408 -21.93 11.94 -7.38
C ASP A 408 -21.66 10.50 -7.83
N GLY A 409 -20.85 10.34 -8.88
CA GLY A 409 -20.53 9.05 -9.48
C GLY A 409 -19.84 8.09 -8.51
N ALA A 410 -18.98 8.58 -7.62
CA ALA A 410 -18.31 7.75 -6.63
C ALA A 410 -19.30 7.20 -5.60
N VAL A 411 -20.27 8.02 -5.18
CA VAL A 411 -21.36 7.59 -4.30
C VAL A 411 -22.25 6.58 -5.00
N ILE A 412 -22.64 6.81 -6.26
CA ILE A 412 -23.47 5.86 -7.01
C ILE A 412 -22.76 4.52 -7.20
N VAL A 413 -21.45 4.50 -7.49
CA VAL A 413 -20.69 3.24 -7.59
C VAL A 413 -20.62 2.50 -6.27
N ASN A 414 -20.51 3.22 -5.15
CA ASN A 414 -20.52 2.59 -3.82
C ASN A 414 -21.90 2.06 -3.44
N MET A 415 -22.96 2.75 -3.86
CA MET A 415 -24.35 2.36 -3.60
C MET A 415 -24.75 1.13 -4.43
N LEU A 416 -24.40 1.11 -5.72
CA LEU A 416 -24.78 0.06 -6.64
C LEU A 416 -23.86 -1.15 -6.52
N LYS A 417 -24.36 -2.19 -5.85
CA LYS A 417 -23.62 -3.45 -5.72
C LYS A 417 -23.48 -4.12 -7.10
N PRO A 418 -22.29 -4.62 -7.46
CA PRO A 418 -22.04 -5.17 -8.80
C PRO A 418 -22.76 -6.49 -9.12
N GLY A 419 -23.47 -7.10 -8.15
CA GLY A 419 -24.27 -8.30 -8.38
C GLY A 419 -23.47 -9.42 -9.05
N MET A 420 -23.92 -9.86 -10.23
CA MET A 420 -23.28 -10.92 -11.03
C MET A 420 -22.23 -10.40 -12.02
N ALA A 421 -22.03 -9.08 -12.12
CA ALA A 421 -21.05 -8.52 -13.03
C ALA A 421 -19.63 -8.91 -12.59
N LYS A 422 -18.88 -9.53 -13.51
CA LYS A 422 -17.51 -10.00 -13.26
C LYS A 422 -16.45 -9.02 -13.73
N THR A 423 -16.82 -8.07 -14.59
CA THR A 423 -15.92 -7.05 -15.13
C THR A 423 -16.51 -5.65 -14.94
N PHE A 424 -15.64 -4.64 -14.95
CA PHE A 424 -16.08 -3.24 -14.89
C PHE A 424 -16.97 -2.86 -16.09
N GLY A 425 -16.66 -3.39 -17.29
CA GLY A 425 -17.50 -3.18 -18.48
C GLY A 425 -18.91 -3.76 -18.29
N GLN A 426 -19.01 -4.99 -17.81
CA GLN A 426 -20.30 -5.61 -17.49
C GLN A 426 -21.05 -4.82 -16.42
N TYR A 427 -20.37 -4.41 -15.35
CA TYR A 427 -20.96 -3.60 -14.28
C TYR A 427 -21.50 -2.27 -14.82
N SER A 428 -20.69 -1.59 -15.64
CA SER A 428 -21.04 -0.33 -16.29
C SER A 428 -22.31 -0.48 -17.11
N GLU A 429 -22.37 -1.45 -18.02
CA GLU A 429 -23.50 -1.60 -18.94
C GLU A 429 -24.78 -2.14 -18.27
N SER A 430 -24.63 -3.16 -17.40
CA SER A 430 -25.77 -3.88 -16.85
C SER A 430 -26.35 -3.26 -15.59
N ILE A 431 -25.59 -2.44 -14.86
CA ILE A 431 -26.00 -1.89 -13.56
C ILE A 431 -25.91 -0.37 -13.59
N PHE A 432 -24.72 0.19 -13.77
CA PHE A 432 -24.52 1.63 -13.62
C PHE A 432 -25.28 2.45 -14.68
N CYS A 433 -25.15 2.10 -15.97
CA CYS A 433 -25.87 2.74 -17.06
C CYS A 433 -27.38 2.51 -16.98
N GLN A 434 -27.84 1.38 -16.45
CA GLN A 434 -29.28 1.14 -16.25
C GLN A 434 -29.85 2.04 -15.16
N TYR A 435 -29.09 2.25 -14.08
CA TYR A 435 -29.44 3.22 -13.05
C TYR A 435 -29.53 4.65 -13.62
N LEU A 436 -28.55 5.09 -14.40
CA LEU A 436 -28.61 6.41 -15.05
C LEU A 436 -29.80 6.56 -16.00
N LYS A 437 -30.14 5.52 -16.77
CA LYS A 437 -31.34 5.50 -17.61
C LYS A 437 -32.62 5.61 -16.78
N SER A 438 -32.68 4.97 -15.61
CA SER A 438 -33.83 5.10 -14.71
C SER A 438 -33.97 6.52 -14.17
N GLU A 439 -32.87 7.22 -13.88
CA GLU A 439 -32.89 8.64 -13.49
C GLU A 439 -33.29 9.55 -14.65
N LEU A 440 -32.82 9.26 -15.87
CA LEU A 440 -33.24 9.96 -17.10
C LEU A 440 -34.72 9.79 -17.42
N SER A 441 -35.39 8.75 -16.92
CA SER A 441 -36.86 8.63 -17.05
C SER A 441 -37.62 9.63 -16.18
N ARG A 442 -36.94 10.25 -15.20
CA ARG A 442 -37.51 11.15 -14.20
C ARG A 442 -37.02 12.59 -14.33
N ALA A 443 -35.92 12.81 -15.06
CA ALA A 443 -35.31 14.11 -15.29
C ALA A 443 -35.01 14.32 -16.78
N CYS A 444 -35.10 15.56 -17.24
CA CYS A 444 -34.73 15.95 -18.61
C CYS A 444 -33.21 15.83 -18.85
N ARG A 445 -32.40 15.94 -17.80
CA ARG A 445 -30.93 15.83 -17.86
C ARG A 445 -30.38 15.16 -16.61
N VAL A 446 -29.38 14.28 -16.80
CA VAL A 446 -28.62 13.65 -15.71
C VAL A 446 -27.14 13.93 -15.92
N ASP A 447 -26.52 14.60 -14.97
CA ASP A 447 -25.08 14.84 -14.94
C ASP A 447 -24.43 13.96 -13.87
N VAL A 448 -23.30 13.31 -14.20
CA VAL A 448 -22.53 12.49 -13.27
C VAL A 448 -21.19 13.17 -13.03
N VAL A 449 -20.94 13.55 -11.78
CA VAL A 449 -19.71 14.21 -11.34
C VAL A 449 -18.79 13.16 -10.71
N TRP A 450 -17.52 13.17 -11.09
CA TRP A 450 -16.50 12.33 -10.48
C TRP A 450 -15.46 13.24 -9.83
N ASP A 451 -15.09 12.93 -8.59
CA ASP A 451 -13.89 13.52 -7.99
C ASP A 451 -12.67 13.05 -8.83
N ILE A 452 -11.88 14.02 -9.31
CA ILE A 452 -10.62 13.79 -10.06
C ILE A 452 -9.45 13.67 -9.08
#